data_AF-A0A1F6NEZ7-F1
#
_entry.id   AF-A0A1F6NEZ7-F1
#
_cell.length_a   1.000
_cell.length_b   1.000
_cell.length_c   1.000
_cell.angle_alpha   90.00
_cell.angle_beta   90.00
_cell.angle_gamma   90.00
#
_symmetry.space_group_name_H-M   'P 1'
#
loop_
_entity.id
_entity.type
_entity.pdbx_description
1 polymer ?
#
loop_
_entity_poly.entity_id
_entity_poly.type
_entity_poly.pdbx_seq_one_letter_code
_entity_poly.pdbx_strand_id
1 'polypeptide(L)'
;MGQCLIYNESLRFSRATYGVMLLIAILIRNQWLVLLAATLIILGVFTLKLNIPYQLHKLIRKNKIAPMPKELGELNFVAGATGMLLLIGFALVYFNKFVDFAWAYLLIVDLMIFLACFVGFCVATLTYIFFKKLFGKNKNNLQ
;
A
#
# COMPACT_ATOMS: atom_id res chain seq x y z
N MET A 1 -0.34 -17.19 12.17
CA MET A 1 -0.40 -16.23 11.04
C MET A 1 0.35 -16.86 9.87
N GLY A 2 -0.28 -16.99 8.70
CA GLY A 2 0.31 -17.69 7.55
C GLY A 2 1.40 -16.85 6.88
N GLN A 3 2.60 -17.39 6.77
CA GLN A 3 3.65 -16.81 5.93
C GLN A 3 3.25 -16.98 4.46
N CYS A 4 3.39 -15.92 3.67
CA CYS A 4 3.14 -15.97 2.23
C CYS A 4 4.45 -15.75 1.47
N LEU A 5 4.69 -16.59 0.47
CA LEU A 5 5.82 -16.49 -0.45
C LEU A 5 5.52 -15.39 -1.47
N ILE A 6 6.14 -14.22 -1.30
CA ILE A 6 5.88 -13.02 -2.11
C ILE A 6 7.16 -12.61 -2.84
N TYR A 7 6.99 -12.20 -4.09
CA TYR A 7 8.06 -11.62 -4.90
C TYR A 7 8.19 -10.13 -4.56
N ASN A 8 9.26 -9.77 -3.84
CA ASN A 8 9.46 -8.41 -3.33
C ASN A 8 9.55 -7.37 -4.48
N GLU A 9 10.12 -7.74 -5.62
CA GLU A 9 10.16 -6.89 -6.81
C GLU A 9 8.80 -6.70 -7.48
N SER A 10 7.99 -7.75 -7.60
CA SER A 10 6.62 -7.62 -8.15
C SER A 10 5.73 -6.76 -7.27
N LEU A 11 5.95 -6.81 -5.95
CA LEU A 11 5.27 -5.97 -4.99
C LEU A 11 5.70 -4.50 -5.12
N ARG A 12 7.00 -4.24 -5.27
CA ARG A 12 7.54 -2.91 -5.56
C ARG A 12 6.97 -2.36 -6.87
N PHE A 13 6.96 -3.16 -7.93
CA PHE A 13 6.40 -2.78 -9.22
C PHE A 13 4.93 -2.39 -9.11
N SER A 14 4.10 -3.20 -8.45
CA SER A 14 2.69 -2.89 -8.19
C SER A 14 2.51 -1.56 -7.43
N ARG A 15 3.30 -1.33 -6.38
CA ARG A 15 3.28 -0.06 -5.63
C ARG A 15 3.72 1.13 -6.48
N ALA A 16 4.73 0.97 -7.32
CA ALA A 16 5.15 1.99 -8.26
C ALA A 16 4.05 2.31 -9.28
N THR A 17 3.34 1.29 -9.79
CA THR A 17 2.19 1.50 -10.69
C THR A 17 1.11 2.32 -10.01
N TYR A 18 0.79 2.02 -8.75
CA TYR A 18 -0.19 2.80 -7.99
C TYR A 18 0.27 4.23 -7.71
N GLY A 19 1.54 4.43 -7.35
CA GLY A 19 2.10 5.78 -7.16
C GLY A 19 2.07 6.60 -8.44
N VAL A 20 2.53 6.04 -9.57
CA VAL A 20 2.46 6.73 -10.87
C VAL A 20 1.01 7.07 -11.24
N MET A 21 0.08 6.15 -11.00
CA MET A 21 -1.35 6.39 -11.27
C MET A 21 -1.92 7.52 -10.40
N LEU A 22 -1.55 7.58 -9.12
CA LEU A 22 -1.95 8.64 -8.21
C LEU A 22 -1.31 9.99 -8.58
N LEU A 23 -0.04 9.99 -8.98
CA LEU A 23 0.66 11.18 -9.47
C LEU A 23 -0.01 11.76 -10.73
N ILE A 24 -0.42 10.90 -11.67
CA ILE A 24 -1.22 11.31 -12.83
C ILE A 24 -2.57 11.88 -12.39
N ALA A 25 -3.24 11.25 -11.41
CA ALA A 25 -4.50 11.75 -10.86
C ALA A 25 -4.36 13.16 -10.28
N ILE A 26 -3.25 13.43 -9.57
CA ILE A 26 -2.93 14.74 -8.98
C ILE A 26 -2.63 15.78 -10.07
N LEU A 27 -1.83 15.42 -11.09
CA LEU A 27 -1.50 16.32 -12.22
C LEU A 27 -2.75 16.77 -12.98
N ILE A 28 -3.69 15.85 -13.22
CA ILE A 28 -4.95 16.13 -13.92
C ILE A 28 -5.99 16.75 -12.96
N ARG A 29 -5.69 16.82 -11.66
CA ARG A 29 -6.64 17.18 -10.58
C ARG A 29 -7.96 16.38 -10.66
N ASN A 30 -7.87 15.10 -11.01
CA ASN A 30 -9.05 14.25 -11.19
C ASN A 30 -9.31 13.37 -9.96
N GLN A 31 -10.33 13.76 -9.18
CA GLN A 31 -10.75 13.05 -7.97
C GLN A 31 -11.21 11.60 -8.22
N TRP A 32 -11.77 11.29 -9.39
CA TRP A 32 -12.24 9.94 -9.71
C TRP A 32 -11.10 8.95 -9.89
N LEU A 33 -9.97 9.42 -10.43
CA LEU A 33 -8.75 8.62 -10.55
C LEU A 33 -8.14 8.30 -9.17
N VAL A 34 -8.22 9.24 -8.22
CA VAL A 34 -7.80 9.01 -6.83
C VAL A 34 -8.65 7.92 -6.18
N LEU A 35 -9.97 7.97 -6.38
CA LEU A 35 -10.89 6.94 -5.86
C LEU A 35 -10.61 5.57 -6.47
N LEU A 36 -10.36 5.52 -7.78
CA LEU A 36 -10.04 4.28 -8.47
C LEU A 36 -8.73 3.68 -7.94
N ALA A 37 -7.69 4.50 -7.74
CA ALA A 37 -6.42 4.07 -7.15
C ALA A 37 -6.61 3.55 -5.71
N ALA A 38 -7.38 4.26 -4.87
CA ALA A 38 -7.70 3.82 -3.51
C ALA A 38 -8.42 2.45 -3.51
N THR A 39 -9.40 2.28 -4.40
CA THR A 39 -10.17 1.04 -4.52
C THR A 39 -9.29 -0.12 -4.96
N LEU A 40 -8.40 0.09 -5.93
CA LEU A 40 -7.43 -0.92 -6.39
C LEU A 40 -6.45 -1.34 -5.28
N ILE A 41 -5.97 -0.39 -4.48
CA ILE A 41 -5.08 -0.65 -3.34
C ILE A 41 -5.81 -1.46 -2.27
N ILE A 42 -7.07 -1.12 -1.97
CA ILE A 42 -7.91 -1.83 -1.00
C ILE A 42 -8.24 -3.24 -1.49
N LEU A 43 -8.54 -3.42 -2.79
CA LEU A 43 -8.73 -4.75 -3.38
C LEU A 43 -7.46 -5.61 -3.24
N GLY A 44 -6.28 -5.00 -3.31
CA GLY A 44 -4.99 -5.63 -3.04
C GLY A 44 -4.84 -6.16 -1.60
N VAL A 45 -5.58 -5.61 -0.62
CA VAL A 45 -5.63 -6.09 0.78
C VAL A 45 -6.30 -7.45 0.89
N PHE A 46 -7.39 -7.65 0.15
CA PHE A 46 -8.19 -8.87 0.27
C PHE A 46 -7.52 -10.06 -0.42
N THR A 47 -6.87 -9.85 -1.56
CA THR A 47 -6.18 -10.95 -2.26
C THR A 47 -5.04 -10.44 -3.13
N LEU A 48 -3.80 -10.88 -2.88
CA LEU A 48 -2.65 -10.68 -3.77
C LEU A 48 -2.89 -11.19 -5.21
N LYS A 49 -3.81 -12.15 -5.39
CA LYS A 49 -4.27 -12.60 -6.72
C LYS A 49 -5.15 -11.58 -7.44
N LEU A 50 -5.87 -10.70 -6.75
CA LEU A 50 -6.69 -9.66 -7.40
C LEU A 50 -5.86 -8.43 -7.81
N ASN A 51 -4.60 -8.37 -7.39
CA ASN A 51 -3.70 -7.30 -7.76
C ASN A 51 -3.16 -7.55 -9.19
N ILE A 52 -3.86 -6.99 -10.19
CA ILE A 52 -3.60 -7.12 -11.63
C ILE A 52 -2.12 -6.85 -11.98
N PRO A 53 -1.49 -5.73 -11.57
CA PRO A 53 -0.09 -5.47 -11.89
C PRO A 53 0.87 -6.47 -11.22
N TYR A 54 0.53 -6.99 -10.04
CA TYR A 54 1.32 -8.04 -9.38
C TYR A 54 1.26 -9.37 -10.14
N GLN A 55 0.09 -9.77 -10.63
CA GLN A 55 -0.05 -11.00 -11.43
C GLN A 55 0.68 -10.90 -12.77
N LEU A 56 0.58 -9.77 -13.45
CA LEU A 56 1.26 -9.51 -14.73
C LEU A 56 2.77 -9.63 -14.59
N HIS A 57 3.35 -8.96 -13.58
CA HIS A 57 4.79 -9.04 -13.33
C HIS A 57 5.22 -10.44 -12.88
N LYS A 58 4.41 -11.15 -12.10
CA LYS A 58 4.67 -12.56 -11.72
C LYS A 58 4.67 -13.49 -12.92
N LEU A 59 3.77 -13.30 -13.89
CA LEU A 59 3.69 -14.14 -15.09
C LEU A 59 4.92 -13.97 -15.98
N ILE A 60 5.39 -12.73 -16.14
CA ILE A 60 6.55 -12.38 -16.98
C ILE A 60 7.88 -12.85 -16.34
N ARG A 61 7.97 -12.86 -15.00
CA ARG A 61 9.22 -13.12 -14.27
C ARG A 61 9.31 -14.49 -13.58
N LYS A 62 8.45 -15.42 -13.97
CA LYS A 62 8.20 -16.74 -13.33
C LYS A 62 9.44 -17.60 -13.03
N ASN A 63 10.59 -17.33 -13.67
CA ASN A 63 11.80 -18.17 -13.61
C ASN A 63 13.06 -17.51 -13.02
N LYS A 64 13.03 -16.28 -12.48
CA LYS A 64 14.28 -15.56 -12.12
C LYS A 64 14.50 -15.22 -10.64
N ILE A 65 13.51 -15.31 -9.75
CA ILE A 65 13.62 -14.73 -8.39
C ILE A 65 13.11 -15.70 -7.33
N ALA A 66 13.85 -15.87 -6.24
CA ALA A 66 13.39 -16.65 -5.09
C ALA A 66 12.31 -15.87 -4.33
N PRO A 67 11.14 -16.47 -4.02
CA PRO A 67 10.13 -15.81 -3.21
C PRO A 67 10.64 -15.62 -1.77
N MET A 68 10.39 -14.45 -1.18
CA MET A 68 10.68 -14.21 0.24
C MET A 68 9.44 -14.47 1.09
N PRO A 69 9.61 -15.08 2.29
CA PRO A 69 8.53 -15.16 3.26
C PRO A 69 8.23 -13.75 3.80
N LYS A 70 7.02 -13.27 3.57
CA LYS A 70 6.48 -12.05 4.22
C LYS A 70 5.21 -12.40 4.98
N GLU A 71 4.95 -11.70 6.07
CA GLU A 71 3.69 -11.86 6.79
C GLU A 71 2.56 -11.23 5.98
N LEU A 72 1.54 -12.02 5.67
CA LEU A 72 0.34 -11.54 4.96
C LEU A 72 -0.33 -10.39 5.72
N GLY A 73 -0.30 -10.45 7.06
CA GLY A 73 -0.83 -9.41 7.93
C GLY A 73 -0.13 -8.05 7.76
N GLU A 74 1.19 -8.03 7.65
CA GLU A 74 1.95 -6.80 7.39
C GLU A 74 1.56 -6.18 6.05
N LEU A 75 1.40 -7.03 5.03
CA LEU A 75 1.07 -6.57 3.69
C LEU A 75 -0.34 -5.97 3.62
N ASN A 76 -1.30 -6.65 4.24
CA ASN A 76 -2.69 -6.23 4.30
C ASN A 76 -2.83 -4.96 5.14
N PHE A 77 -2.08 -4.84 6.23
CA PHE A 77 -2.07 -3.63 7.06
C PHE A 77 -1.53 -2.43 6.29
N VAL A 78 -0.39 -2.58 5.58
CA VAL A 78 0.19 -1.50 4.78
C VAL A 78 -0.77 -1.08 3.67
N ALA A 79 -1.30 -2.03 2.88
CA ALA A 79 -2.23 -1.72 1.80
C ALA A 79 -3.54 -1.09 2.33
N GLY A 80 -4.06 -1.58 3.46
CA GLY A 80 -5.25 -1.03 4.10
C GLY A 80 -5.04 0.38 4.62
N ALA A 81 -3.92 0.63 5.30
CA ALA A 81 -3.55 1.96 5.80
C ALA A 81 -3.39 2.94 4.63
N THR A 82 -2.68 2.56 3.56
CA THR A 82 -2.53 3.41 2.37
C THR A 82 -3.88 3.69 1.71
N GLY A 83 -4.73 2.67 1.52
CA GLY A 83 -6.07 2.85 0.96
C GLY A 83 -6.94 3.80 1.79
N MET A 84 -6.88 3.68 3.12
CA MET A 84 -7.62 4.54 4.04
C MET A 84 -7.12 6.00 3.99
N LEU A 85 -5.80 6.21 3.95
CA LEU A 85 -5.23 7.55 3.79
C LEU A 85 -5.66 8.21 2.48
N LEU A 86 -5.73 7.45 1.39
CA LEU A 86 -6.23 7.94 0.10
C LEU A 86 -7.73 8.24 0.12
N LEU A 87 -8.54 7.43 0.80
CA LEU A 87 -9.97 7.72 0.99
C LEU A 87 -10.21 9.02 1.78
N ILE A 88 -9.40 9.27 2.82
CA ILE A 88 -9.43 10.53 3.57
C ILE A 88 -9.07 11.70 2.63
N GLY A 89 -8.02 11.55 1.82
CA GLY A 89 -7.65 12.54 0.81
C GLY A 89 -8.76 12.81 -0.20
N PHE A 90 -9.40 11.76 -0.71
CA PHE A 90 -10.55 11.87 -1.61
C PHE A 90 -11.74 12.60 -0.95
N ALA A 91 -12.08 12.25 0.29
CA ALA A 91 -13.16 12.92 1.02
C ALA A 91 -12.88 14.43 1.18
N LEU A 92 -11.63 14.79 1.51
CA LEU A 92 -11.22 16.19 1.61
C LEU A 92 -11.34 16.96 0.29
N VAL A 93 -11.02 16.31 -0.84
CA VAL A 93 -11.23 16.88 -2.18
C VAL A 93 -12.73 17.02 -2.48
N TYR A 94 -13.52 15.99 -2.20
CA TYR A 94 -14.94 15.93 -2.54
C TYR A 94 -15.78 17.00 -1.80
N PHE A 95 -15.48 17.26 -0.53
CA PHE A 95 -16.19 18.28 0.25
C PHE A 95 -15.84 19.73 -0.13
N ASN A 96 -14.90 19.94 -1.08
CA ASN A 96 -14.52 21.22 -1.67
C ASN A 96 -14.11 22.34 -0.68
N LYS A 97 -13.97 22.02 0.61
CA LYS A 97 -13.72 23.01 1.67
C LYS A 97 -12.25 23.42 1.74
N PHE A 98 -11.33 22.54 1.30
CA PHE A 98 -9.88 22.75 1.30
C PHE A 98 -9.18 22.00 0.16
N VAL A 99 -9.57 22.30 -1.09
CA VAL A 99 -9.14 21.55 -2.28
C VAL A 99 -7.61 21.53 -2.44
N ASP A 100 -6.94 22.69 -2.37
CA ASP A 100 -5.48 22.73 -2.55
C ASP A 100 -4.72 22.02 -1.42
N PHE A 101 -5.23 22.10 -0.18
CA PHE A 101 -4.67 21.36 0.95
C PHE A 101 -4.86 19.84 0.77
N ALA A 102 -6.01 19.41 0.26
CA ALA A 102 -6.29 18.00 0.00
C ALA A 102 -5.37 17.43 -1.09
N TRP A 103 -5.11 18.19 -2.16
CA TRP A 103 -4.15 17.81 -3.19
C TRP A 103 -2.71 17.74 -2.65
N ALA A 104 -2.30 18.71 -1.83
CA ALA A 104 -0.99 18.68 -1.17
C ALA A 104 -0.84 17.45 -0.26
N TYR A 105 -1.89 17.12 0.50
CA TYR A 105 -1.93 15.92 1.33
C TYR A 105 -1.81 14.63 0.50
N LEU A 106 -2.55 14.52 -0.61
CA LEU A 106 -2.45 13.38 -1.53
C LEU A 106 -1.04 13.24 -2.12
N LEU A 107 -0.38 14.35 -2.42
CA LEU A 107 1.00 14.36 -2.92
C LEU A 107 2.00 13.86 -1.86
N ILE A 108 1.81 14.21 -0.60
CA ILE A 108 2.61 13.67 0.51
C ILE A 108 2.41 12.15 0.63
N VAL A 109 1.16 11.68 0.56
CA VAL A 109 0.85 10.24 0.60
C VAL A 109 1.49 9.52 -0.59
N ASP A 110 1.46 10.11 -1.78
CA ASP A 110 2.10 9.57 -2.99
C ASP A 110 3.62 9.42 -2.82
N LEU A 111 4.29 10.44 -2.29
CA LEU A 111 5.71 10.37 -1.96
C LEU A 111 6.03 9.26 -0.96
N MET A 112 5.17 9.03 0.04
CA MET A 112 5.34 7.90 0.97
C MET A 112 5.22 6.54 0.27
N ILE A 113 4.34 6.41 -0.72
CA ILE A 113 4.18 5.18 -1.52
C ILE A 113 5.45 4.95 -2.36
N PHE A 114 5.97 5.99 -3.01
CA PHE A 114 7.22 5.93 -3.76
C PHE A 114 8.41 5.57 -2.86
N LEU A 115 8.52 6.20 -1.70
CA LEU A 115 9.57 5.90 -0.72
C LEU A 115 9.50 4.43 -0.27
N ALA A 116 8.30 3.92 0.00
CA ALA A 116 8.08 2.51 0.34
C ALA A 116 8.42 1.56 -0.82
N CYS A 117 8.31 2.04 -2.07
CA CYS A 117 8.75 1.30 -3.25
C CYS A 117 10.28 1.21 -3.31
N PHE A 118 11.00 2.34 -3.18
CA PHE A 118 12.47 2.36 -3.24
C PHE A 118 13.12 1.65 -2.06
N VAL A 119 12.68 1.91 -0.83
CA VAL A 119 13.28 1.34 0.39
C VAL A 119 12.84 -0.12 0.59
N GLY A 120 11.70 -0.53 0.03
CA GLY A 120 11.17 -1.90 0.20
C GLY A 120 10.59 -2.18 1.60
N PHE A 121 10.68 -1.19 2.49
CA PHE A 121 10.10 -1.13 3.84
C PHE A 121 9.20 0.10 3.93
N CYS A 122 7.99 -0.06 4.48
CA CYS A 122 7.06 1.04 4.71
C CYS A 122 7.04 1.37 6.21
N VAL A 123 6.84 2.66 6.57
CA VAL A 123 6.62 3.10 7.96
C VAL A 123 5.50 2.29 8.63
N ALA A 124 4.45 1.93 7.89
CA ALA A 124 3.38 1.09 8.40
C ALA A 124 3.84 -0.33 8.80
N THR A 125 4.88 -0.88 8.16
CA THR A 125 5.50 -2.16 8.56
C THR A 125 6.25 -2.01 9.88
N LEU A 126 6.96 -0.89 10.08
CA LEU A 126 7.59 -0.55 11.36
C LEU A 126 6.55 -0.37 12.47
N THR A 127 5.46 0.35 12.19
CA THR A 127 4.35 0.51 13.14
C THR A 127 3.71 -0.84 13.49
N TYR A 128 3.51 -1.73 12.52
CA TYR A 128 2.99 -3.07 12.78
C TYR A 128 3.96 -3.91 13.63
N ILE A 129 5.25 -3.94 13.31
CA ILE A 129 6.27 -4.63 14.12
C ILE A 129 6.30 -4.07 15.54
N PHE A 130 6.20 -2.75 15.69
CA PHE A 130 6.15 -2.08 16.98
C PHE A 130 4.90 -2.50 17.78
N PHE A 131 3.71 -2.45 17.17
CA PHE A 131 2.47 -2.91 17.77
C PHE A 131 2.53 -4.39 18.15
N LYS A 132 3.06 -5.25 17.26
CA LYS A 132 3.24 -6.67 17.52
C LYS A 132 4.18 -6.92 18.70
N LYS A 133 5.27 -6.14 18.81
CA LYS A 133 6.22 -6.25 19.93
C LYS A 133 5.61 -5.77 21.25
N LEU A 134 4.71 -4.78 21.19
CA LEU A 134 4.04 -4.22 22.36
C LEU A 134 2.89 -5.13 22.87
N PHE A 135 2.09 -5.68 21.96
CA PHE A 135 1.01 -6.63 22.31
C PHE A 135 1.50 -8.07 22.55
N GLY A 136 2.54 -8.51 21.85
CA GLY A 136 3.14 -9.85 22.03
C GLY A 136 3.83 -10.02 23.39
N LYS A 137 4.32 -8.93 23.98
CA LYS A 137 4.94 -8.95 25.31
C LYS A 137 3.93 -9.28 26.43
N ASN A 138 2.64 -9.06 26.19
CA ASN A 138 1.58 -9.31 27.19
C ASN A 138 1.09 -10.76 27.23
N LYS A 139 1.54 -11.63 26.30
CA LYS A 139 1.17 -13.06 26.28
C LYS A 139 2.14 -13.98 27.03
N ASN A 140 3.32 -13.48 27.41
CA ASN A 140 4.33 -14.26 28.13
C ASN A 140 4.33 -14.03 29.66
N ASN A 141 3.45 -13.18 30.19
CA ASN A 141 3.30 -12.93 31.63
C ASN A 141 2.00 -13.52 32.21
N LEU A 142 1.38 -14.45 31.48
CA LEU A 142 0.20 -15.20 31.94
C LEU A 142 0.45 -16.71 31.76
N GLN A 143 1.60 -17.17 32.24
CA GLN A 143 1.83 -18.56 32.62
C GLN A 143 2.16 -18.60 34.11
#